data_AF-A0A819HN48-F1
#
_entry.id   AF-A0A819HN48-F1
#
_cell.length_a   1.000
_cell.length_b   1.000
_cell.length_c   1.000
_cell.angle_alpha   90.00
_cell.angle_beta   90.00
_cell.angle_gamma   90.00
#
_symmetry.space_group_name_H-M   'P 1'
#
loop_
_entity.id
_entity.type
_entity.pdbx_description
1 polymer ?
#
loop_
_entity_poly.entity_id
_entity_poly.type
_entity_poly.pdbx_seq_one_letter_code
_entity_poly.pdbx_strand_id
1 'polypeptide(L)'
;MFKVNGSISALNYLSSNQTCQLFSSNISSVFVEFNSNSTLLFLNQLSGTILNQPSTSTSSSSSVAAPSSTTAAGAVVATASTTAAGIVAATVSTTAAGAAAASTKAAAAVAAASTTAAAVAAASTTAAAAGAAAASSTSTTTSSTSTSTTTSTTTSACNLFSNQITYPVGSNPRSVAVVDVNNDNKSDIIVGNYGSNNVSVLLNAGSGTFNAQTTYSVGSLPYSVAVVDVNNDNKPDIIVANSGSNTTSVLLNAGNGTFLQQTTYSVGSLPYSVAVVDVNNDNKPDIIVANSGSNTTSVLLNAGSGTFLHQTTYSVGSTPYAVEVVDVNNDNQPDIIVANEGSNTVSVLFNVGNGTFLHQTTYSVGTNPISVAIADVNGDNKPDIVVANFGSNTTGVLLNAGNGTFTNQATYSVGSAPRSVAVIDVNKDIKPDIIVTNSGSSTVSVLLNAGNGTFLSQTTYSVGSYPCSIVVIDVNNDDKHDIVVANRASNDVSVLLHC
;
A
#
# COMPACT_ATOMS: atom_id res chain seq x y z
N MET A 1 22.14 -27.10 45.87
CA MET A 1 21.74 -25.95 46.69
C MET A 1 22.09 -24.69 45.92
N PHE A 2 21.16 -24.16 45.11
CA PHE A 2 20.99 -22.75 44.78
C PHE A 2 19.58 -22.62 44.21
N LYS A 3 18.89 -21.58 44.69
CA LYS A 3 17.46 -21.34 44.62
C LYS A 3 17.25 -20.25 43.56
N VAL A 4 16.42 -20.49 42.55
CA VAL A 4 15.90 -19.43 41.68
C VAL A 4 14.50 -19.11 42.20
N ASN A 5 14.34 -17.91 42.77
CA ASN A 5 13.04 -17.35 43.08
C ASN A 5 12.46 -16.77 41.79
N GLY A 6 11.34 -17.33 41.34
CA GLY A 6 10.46 -16.68 40.37
C GLY A 6 9.46 -15.76 41.06
N SER A 7 8.93 -14.82 40.30
CA SER A 7 7.52 -14.46 40.40
C SER A 7 6.98 -14.41 38.97
N ILE A 8 6.22 -15.44 38.64
CA ILE A 8 5.35 -15.55 37.47
C ILE A 8 3.97 -15.07 37.91
N SER A 9 3.33 -14.25 37.08
CA SER A 9 1.87 -14.09 37.01
C SER A 9 1.57 -14.00 35.50
N ALA A 10 1.29 -15.15 34.89
CA ALA A 10 -0.03 -15.58 34.36
C ALA A 10 -0.52 -14.72 33.18
N LEU A 11 -0.45 -15.16 31.91
CA LEU A 11 -1.36 -16.10 31.18
C LEU A 11 -2.85 -15.71 31.34
N ASN A 12 -3.72 -15.56 30.34
CA ASN A 12 -3.95 -16.17 29.01
C ASN A 12 -4.96 -15.29 28.22
N TYR A 13 -5.07 -15.28 26.89
CA TYR A 13 -5.57 -16.38 26.04
C TYR A 13 -5.08 -16.26 24.58
N LEU A 14 -4.35 -17.26 24.11
CA LEU A 14 -4.21 -17.60 22.68
C LEU A 14 -4.77 -19.02 22.49
N SER A 15 -5.73 -19.18 21.58
CA SER A 15 -6.35 -20.46 21.26
C SER A 15 -5.55 -21.23 20.21
N SER A 16 -5.01 -22.38 20.65
CA SER A 16 -4.81 -23.66 19.94
C SER A 16 -4.30 -23.66 18.49
N ASN A 17 -2.99 -23.76 18.31
CA ASN A 17 -2.29 -24.95 17.78
C ASN A 17 -0.90 -24.52 17.28
N GLN A 18 0.12 -24.61 18.13
CA GLN A 18 1.46 -25.02 17.73
C GLN A 18 2.34 -25.36 18.93
N THR A 19 3.12 -26.41 18.74
CA THR A 19 4.09 -27.03 19.64
C THR A 19 5.31 -26.13 19.87
N CYS A 20 5.68 -25.94 21.13
CA CYS A 20 6.91 -25.27 21.54
C CYS A 20 8.07 -26.28 21.54
N GLN A 21 9.10 -26.12 20.70
CA GLN A 21 10.36 -26.87 20.80
C GLN A 21 11.46 -25.99 21.41
N LEU A 22 12.00 -26.44 22.54
CA LEU A 22 13.24 -25.96 23.16
C LEU A 22 14.39 -26.79 22.60
N PHE A 23 15.36 -26.17 21.92
CA PHE A 23 16.60 -26.84 21.51
C PHE A 23 17.70 -26.68 22.56
N SER A 24 18.24 -27.81 23.01
CA SER A 24 19.56 -27.96 23.61
C SER A 24 20.30 -29.10 22.90
N SER A 25 21.61 -28.95 22.78
CA SER A 25 22.52 -29.66 21.89
C SER A 25 22.66 -31.17 22.08
N ASN A 26 22.84 -31.85 20.94
CA ASN A 26 23.42 -33.19 20.70
C ASN A 26 22.55 -34.44 20.96
N ILE A 27 22.59 -35.31 19.94
CA ILE A 27 22.11 -36.71 19.79
C ILE A 27 20.75 -36.86 19.08
N SER A 28 20.82 -37.68 18.02
CA SER A 28 19.80 -38.11 17.06
C SER A 28 18.36 -38.15 17.56
N SER A 29 17.48 -37.38 16.92
CA SER A 29 16.04 -37.44 17.16
C SER A 29 15.37 -38.47 16.25
N VAL A 30 14.79 -39.49 16.87
CA VAL A 30 13.84 -40.44 16.27
C VAL A 30 12.47 -39.75 16.21
N PHE A 31 11.84 -39.71 15.03
CA PHE A 31 10.47 -39.25 14.89
C PHE A 31 9.50 -40.39 15.25
N VAL A 32 8.58 -40.12 16.18
CA VAL A 32 7.40 -40.97 16.44
C VAL A 32 6.17 -40.13 16.15
N GLU A 33 5.43 -40.51 15.12
CA GLU A 33 4.15 -39.90 14.77
C GLU A 33 3.02 -40.81 15.27
N PHE A 34 2.11 -40.28 16.09
CA PHE A 34 0.89 -40.98 16.49
C PHE A 34 -0.26 -40.48 15.64
N ASN A 35 -0.76 -41.33 14.75
CA ASN A 35 -2.08 -41.15 14.15
C ASN A 35 -3.05 -42.19 14.69
N SER A 36 -4.23 -41.71 15.08
CA SER A 36 -5.36 -42.46 15.59
C SER A 36 -6.03 -43.26 14.47
N ASN A 37 -5.47 -44.43 14.14
CA ASN A 37 -6.17 -45.70 13.87
C ASN A 37 -5.25 -46.76 13.22
N SER A 38 -5.04 -47.85 13.96
CA SER A 38 -4.80 -49.24 13.52
C SER A 38 -3.48 -49.64 12.82
N THR A 39 -2.69 -50.42 13.57
CA THR A 39 -1.78 -51.54 13.20
C THR A 39 -0.36 -51.21 12.70
N LEU A 40 0.63 -51.48 13.58
CA LEU A 40 2.06 -51.53 13.27
C LEU A 40 2.42 -52.77 12.44
N LEU A 41 3.15 -52.59 11.35
CA LEU A 41 3.94 -53.64 10.69
C LEU A 41 5.38 -53.15 10.52
N PHE A 42 6.34 -53.79 11.20
CA PHE A 42 7.77 -53.51 11.04
C PHE A 42 8.34 -54.34 9.89
N LEU A 43 8.95 -53.69 8.89
CA LEU A 43 10.04 -54.30 8.12
C LEU A 43 11.22 -53.32 8.01
N ASN A 44 12.33 -53.79 8.56
CA ASN A 44 13.66 -53.19 8.56
C ASN A 44 14.48 -53.90 7.46
N GLN A 45 15.07 -53.18 6.50
CA GLN A 45 16.22 -53.69 5.74
C GLN A 45 17.01 -52.54 5.09
N LEU A 46 18.32 -52.75 5.13
CA LEU A 46 19.43 -51.85 4.82
C LEU A 46 19.79 -51.80 3.33
N SER A 47 20.46 -50.69 2.97
CA SER A 47 21.58 -50.58 2.01
C SER A 47 21.35 -50.84 0.51
N GLY A 48 21.93 -49.95 -0.32
CA GLY A 48 22.33 -50.32 -1.69
C GLY A 48 22.48 -49.18 -2.68
N THR A 49 23.69 -48.63 -2.77
CA THR A 49 24.19 -47.81 -3.89
C THR A 49 24.26 -48.65 -5.18
N ILE A 50 23.75 -48.16 -6.32
CA ILE A 50 24.20 -48.58 -7.66
C ILE A 50 24.24 -47.39 -8.63
N LEU A 51 25.42 -47.23 -9.23
CA LEU A 51 25.80 -46.46 -10.43
C LEU A 51 24.96 -46.85 -11.65
N ASN A 52 24.49 -45.89 -12.46
CA ASN A 52 24.71 -45.96 -13.92
C ASN A 52 24.39 -44.64 -14.65
N GLN A 53 25.41 -44.08 -15.29
CA GLN A 53 25.31 -43.37 -16.57
C GLN A 53 25.72 -44.38 -17.66
N PRO A 54 25.16 -44.26 -18.88
CA PRO A 54 26.08 -43.96 -19.96
C PRO A 54 25.57 -42.91 -20.94
N SER A 55 26.57 -42.28 -21.54
CA SER A 55 26.55 -41.28 -22.59
C SER A 55 26.47 -41.90 -24.01
N THR A 56 26.50 -40.99 -25.00
CA THR A 56 26.69 -41.13 -26.46
C THR A 56 25.41 -41.22 -27.31
N SER A 57 25.26 -40.67 -28.52
CA SER A 57 25.90 -39.59 -29.30
C SER A 57 25.18 -39.54 -30.68
N THR A 58 25.28 -38.40 -31.41
CA THR A 58 25.10 -38.23 -32.89
C THR A 58 23.66 -38.45 -33.47
N SER A 59 23.13 -37.74 -34.49
CA SER A 59 23.65 -36.85 -35.54
C SER A 59 22.51 -36.10 -36.28
N SER A 60 22.84 -34.90 -36.80
CA SER A 60 22.43 -34.21 -38.05
C SER A 60 21.05 -34.42 -38.74
N SER A 61 20.35 -33.32 -39.01
CA SER A 61 20.00 -32.79 -40.37
C SER A 61 19.09 -31.54 -40.24
N SER A 62 19.52 -30.35 -40.65
CA SER A 62 19.21 -29.69 -41.95
C SER A 62 17.70 -29.41 -42.13
N SER A 63 17.17 -28.24 -41.74
CA SER A 63 17.13 -26.95 -42.47
C SER A 63 15.95 -26.78 -43.46
N VAL A 64 15.36 -25.58 -43.40
CA VAL A 64 14.56 -24.84 -44.41
C VAL A 64 13.03 -24.98 -44.32
N ALA A 65 12.35 -23.88 -43.93
CA ALA A 65 11.24 -23.29 -44.69
C ALA A 65 10.70 -21.98 -44.06
N ALA A 66 10.97 -20.86 -44.73
CA ALA A 66 10.11 -19.67 -44.95
C ALA A 66 10.94 -18.66 -45.77
N PRO A 67 10.39 -17.67 -46.52
CA PRO A 67 8.99 -17.23 -46.60
C PRO A 67 8.48 -16.99 -48.05
N SER A 68 7.15 -16.89 -48.26
CA SER A 68 6.57 -16.04 -49.34
C SER A 68 5.08 -15.72 -49.15
N SER A 69 4.82 -14.42 -48.99
CA SER A 69 3.72 -13.57 -49.47
C SER A 69 2.41 -14.11 -50.11
N THR A 70 1.31 -13.48 -49.63
CA THR A 70 0.13 -12.89 -50.34
C THR A 70 -0.89 -13.77 -51.07
N THR A 71 -2.16 -13.76 -50.63
CA THR A 71 -3.31 -13.03 -51.26
C THR A 71 -4.64 -13.37 -50.57
N ALA A 72 -5.57 -12.41 -50.58
CA ALA A 72 -6.91 -12.49 -50.02
C ALA A 72 -7.92 -13.12 -50.99
N ALA A 73 -8.94 -13.81 -50.47
CA ALA A 73 -10.31 -13.84 -50.99
C ALA A 73 -11.23 -14.58 -50.00
N GLY A 74 -12.43 -14.04 -49.78
CA GLY A 74 -13.40 -14.51 -48.80
C GLY A 74 -14.16 -15.76 -49.19
N ALA A 75 -14.88 -16.30 -48.20
CA ALA A 75 -16.06 -17.13 -48.42
C ALA A 75 -17.06 -16.88 -47.29
N VAL A 76 -18.26 -16.47 -47.72
CA VAL A 76 -19.50 -16.40 -46.96
C VAL A 76 -20.00 -17.83 -46.75
N VAL A 77 -20.36 -18.19 -45.52
CA VAL A 77 -21.35 -19.25 -45.28
C VAL A 77 -22.33 -18.75 -44.23
N ALA A 78 -23.58 -18.61 -44.66
CA ALA A 78 -24.73 -18.43 -43.80
C ALA A 78 -25.38 -19.78 -43.52
N THR A 79 -25.73 -20.02 -42.26
CA THR A 79 -26.84 -20.90 -41.87
C THR A 79 -27.61 -20.20 -40.76
N ALA A 80 -28.94 -20.13 -40.95
CA ALA A 80 -29.89 -19.39 -40.14
C ALA A 80 -30.70 -20.32 -39.20
N SER A 81 -31.50 -19.67 -38.33
CA SER A 81 -32.66 -20.16 -37.55
C SER A 81 -32.37 -20.44 -36.06
N THR A 82 -33.11 -19.94 -35.06
CA THR A 82 -34.30 -19.07 -34.96
C THR A 82 -34.46 -18.55 -33.52
N THR A 83 -34.74 -17.25 -33.41
CA THR A 83 -35.60 -16.49 -32.45
C THR A 83 -36.02 -17.06 -31.08
N ALA A 84 -35.86 -16.23 -30.03
CA ALA A 84 -36.97 -15.66 -29.24
C ALA A 84 -36.56 -14.44 -28.38
N ALA A 85 -37.30 -13.32 -28.58
CA ALA A 85 -37.64 -12.19 -27.69
C ALA A 85 -36.52 -11.43 -26.90
N GLY A 86 -36.41 -10.10 -26.90
CA GLY A 86 -37.21 -9.03 -27.49
C GLY A 86 -36.72 -7.63 -27.05
N ILE A 87 -36.99 -6.65 -27.94
CA ILE A 87 -37.11 -5.19 -27.75
C ILE A 87 -35.85 -4.39 -27.34
N VAL A 88 -35.26 -3.65 -28.29
CA VAL A 88 -34.98 -2.20 -28.15
C VAL A 88 -35.05 -1.52 -29.53
N ALA A 89 -35.60 -0.30 -29.49
CA ALA A 89 -35.95 0.63 -30.56
C ALA A 89 -34.91 0.83 -31.68
N ALA A 90 -35.44 0.92 -32.91
CA ALA A 90 -34.74 1.47 -34.06
C ALA A 90 -34.69 2.99 -33.98
N THR A 91 -33.49 3.57 -34.02
CA THR A 91 -33.29 4.94 -34.48
C THR A 91 -32.25 4.91 -35.59
N VAL A 92 -32.68 5.36 -36.77
CA VAL A 92 -31.85 5.53 -37.96
C VAL A 92 -31.01 6.79 -37.78
N SER A 93 -29.69 6.67 -37.71
CA SER A 93 -28.76 7.81 -37.78
C SER A 93 -28.11 7.84 -39.16
N THR A 94 -28.56 8.79 -39.98
CA THR A 94 -27.89 9.15 -41.24
C THR A 94 -26.61 9.93 -40.96
N THR A 95 -25.56 9.63 -41.71
CA THR A 95 -24.28 10.33 -41.73
C THR A 95 -24.44 11.79 -42.14
N ALA A 96 -23.86 12.71 -41.37
CA ALA A 96 -23.59 14.08 -41.80
C ALA A 96 -22.09 14.36 -41.67
N ALA A 97 -21.43 14.43 -42.82
CA ALA A 97 -20.15 15.10 -42.97
C ALA A 97 -20.40 16.61 -43.11
N GLY A 98 -19.55 17.43 -42.49
CA GLY A 98 -19.29 18.77 -43.00
C GLY A 98 -19.53 19.94 -42.03
N ALA A 99 -18.43 20.69 -41.87
CA ALA A 99 -18.34 22.14 -41.71
C ALA A 99 -18.52 22.78 -40.31
N ALA A 100 -17.40 23.35 -39.89
CA ALA A 100 -17.23 24.36 -38.86
C ALA A 100 -18.00 25.66 -39.16
N ALA A 101 -18.44 26.37 -38.11
CA ALA A 101 -18.03 27.76 -37.81
C ALA A 101 -18.96 28.44 -36.77
N ALA A 102 -18.32 28.99 -35.74
CA ALA A 102 -18.55 30.30 -35.09
C ALA A 102 -19.98 30.78 -34.71
N SER A 103 -20.17 30.91 -33.39
CA SER A 103 -20.73 32.03 -32.60
C SER A 103 -21.75 33.01 -33.22
N THR A 104 -22.92 33.18 -32.57
CA THR A 104 -23.32 34.41 -31.82
C THR A 104 -24.77 34.37 -31.26
N LYS A 105 -24.87 34.57 -29.94
CA LYS A 105 -25.80 35.40 -29.14
C LYS A 105 -27.34 35.47 -29.41
N ALA A 106 -28.08 34.90 -28.45
CA ALA A 106 -29.30 35.39 -27.73
C ALA A 106 -30.52 36.00 -28.46
N ALA A 107 -31.73 35.42 -28.26
CA ALA A 107 -32.70 35.83 -27.22
C ALA A 107 -34.16 35.33 -27.49
N ALA A 108 -34.79 34.80 -26.44
CA ALA A 108 -36.21 34.86 -26.04
C ALA A 108 -37.36 34.50 -27.02
N ALA A 109 -38.19 33.51 -26.63
CA ALA A 109 -39.61 33.64 -26.23
C ALA A 109 -40.35 32.27 -26.33
N VAL A 110 -40.83 31.67 -25.24
CA VAL A 110 -42.18 31.75 -24.61
C VAL A 110 -43.05 30.50 -24.88
N ALA A 111 -43.31 29.79 -23.78
CA ALA A 111 -44.51 29.04 -23.35
C ALA A 111 -45.13 27.92 -24.22
N ALA A 112 -45.18 26.71 -23.65
CA ALA A 112 -46.40 26.15 -23.05
C ALA A 112 -46.06 25.03 -22.05
N ALA A 113 -46.77 25.00 -20.93
CA ALA A 113 -46.52 24.22 -19.73
C ALA A 113 -47.54 23.09 -19.53
N SER A 114 -47.16 22.05 -18.78
CA SER A 114 -47.96 21.39 -17.71
C SER A 114 -47.03 20.43 -16.93
N THR A 115 -46.43 20.84 -15.79
CA THR A 115 -46.89 20.64 -14.38
C THR A 115 -47.20 19.18 -14.01
N THR A 116 -46.62 18.59 -12.96
CA THR A 116 -46.92 18.84 -11.52
C THR A 116 -45.80 18.19 -10.65
N ALA A 117 -44.93 18.96 -9.96
CA ALA A 117 -44.98 19.45 -8.55
C ALA A 117 -44.66 18.37 -7.48
N ALA A 118 -43.90 18.61 -6.38
CA ALA A 118 -43.52 19.86 -5.72
C ALA A 118 -42.23 19.71 -4.88
N ALA A 119 -41.44 20.78 -4.82
CA ALA A 119 -40.42 21.06 -3.80
C ALA A 119 -40.84 22.33 -3.06
N VAL A 120 -40.71 22.36 -1.73
CA VAL A 120 -40.86 23.57 -0.91
C VAL A 120 -39.47 24.03 -0.49
N ALA A 121 -39.08 25.21 -0.97
CA ALA A 121 -37.93 25.96 -0.48
C ALA A 121 -38.36 26.86 0.69
N ALA A 122 -37.59 26.84 1.78
CA ALA A 122 -37.73 27.81 2.87
C ALA A 122 -36.83 29.03 2.57
N ALA A 123 -37.45 30.19 2.43
CA ALA A 123 -36.78 31.49 2.46
C ALA A 123 -36.65 31.97 3.90
N SER A 124 -35.48 32.48 4.28
CA SER A 124 -35.26 33.18 5.55
C SER A 124 -35.36 34.69 5.33
N THR A 125 -36.33 35.32 5.99
CA THR A 125 -36.39 36.78 6.16
C THR A 125 -36.12 37.10 7.63
N THR A 126 -35.09 37.92 7.84
CA THR A 126 -34.76 38.55 9.11
C THR A 126 -35.74 39.68 9.44
N ALA A 127 -36.28 39.68 10.66
CA ALA A 127 -36.88 40.86 11.26
C ALA A 127 -36.58 40.87 12.77
N ALA A 128 -35.86 41.92 13.20
CA ALA A 128 -35.68 42.28 14.59
C ALA A 128 -36.76 43.27 15.01
N ALA A 129 -37.35 43.10 16.19
CA ALA A 129 -37.98 44.17 16.96
C ALA A 129 -38.07 43.78 18.44
N ALA A 130 -37.76 44.76 19.29
CA ALA A 130 -37.64 44.68 20.73
C ALA A 130 -38.94 45.04 21.47
N GLY A 131 -39.07 44.53 22.70
CA GLY A 131 -39.58 45.26 23.87
C GLY A 131 -41.09 45.31 24.12
N ALA A 132 -41.54 44.68 25.22
CA ALA A 132 -42.43 45.27 26.22
C ALA A 132 -42.61 44.32 27.43
N ALA A 133 -42.55 44.89 28.63
CA ALA A 133 -42.75 44.23 29.92
C ALA A 133 -44.23 44.27 30.35
N ALA A 134 -44.69 43.22 31.05
CA ALA A 134 -45.71 43.31 32.09
C ALA A 134 -45.75 42.01 32.92
N ALA A 135 -45.71 42.16 34.25
CA ALA A 135 -45.85 41.09 35.23
C ALA A 135 -47.32 40.75 35.47
N SER A 136 -47.63 39.45 35.66
CA SER A 136 -48.81 39.00 36.40
C SER A 136 -48.65 37.53 36.78
N SER A 137 -48.73 37.25 38.07
CA SER A 137 -48.67 35.93 38.69
C SER A 137 -50.01 35.22 38.60
N THR A 138 -50.07 33.99 38.07
CA THR A 138 -51.05 32.99 38.52
C THR A 138 -50.53 31.58 38.26
N SER A 139 -50.45 30.80 39.33
CA SER A 139 -50.19 29.36 39.32
C SER A 139 -51.47 28.63 38.91
N THR A 140 -51.41 27.86 37.83
CA THR A 140 -52.36 26.79 37.54
C THR A 140 -51.63 25.67 36.81
N THR A 141 -51.30 24.63 37.56
CA THR A 141 -50.95 23.30 37.06
C THR A 141 -52.17 22.66 36.41
N THR A 142 -52.07 22.22 35.15
CA THR A 142 -52.30 20.81 34.74
C THR A 142 -52.20 20.60 33.22
N SER A 143 -51.52 19.48 32.90
CA SER A 143 -51.53 18.69 31.66
C SER A 143 -51.08 19.34 30.34
N SER A 144 -49.76 19.35 30.12
CA SER A 144 -49.18 19.40 28.78
C SER A 144 -48.81 17.99 28.32
N THR A 145 -49.54 17.49 27.32
CA THR A 145 -49.22 16.31 26.52
C THR A 145 -47.82 16.46 25.93
N SER A 146 -46.90 15.56 26.28
CA SER A 146 -45.56 15.54 25.69
C SER A 146 -45.64 15.00 24.25
N THR A 147 -45.75 15.89 23.27
CA THR A 147 -45.37 15.57 21.90
C THR A 147 -43.86 15.37 21.86
N SER A 148 -43.45 14.10 21.93
CA SER A 148 -42.09 13.68 21.63
C SER A 148 -41.84 13.90 20.14
N THR A 149 -41.28 15.06 19.79
CA THR A 149 -40.63 15.27 18.50
C THR A 149 -39.36 14.43 18.51
N THR A 150 -39.46 13.19 18.05
CA THR A 150 -38.30 12.41 17.64
C THR A 150 -37.68 13.11 16.43
N THR A 151 -36.70 13.97 16.70
CA THR A 151 -35.70 14.36 15.70
C THR A 151 -34.95 13.10 15.32
N SER A 152 -35.42 12.44 14.26
CA SER A 152 -34.67 11.42 13.55
C SER A 152 -33.46 12.10 12.93
N THR A 153 -32.38 12.20 13.70
CA THR A 153 -31.05 12.42 13.16
C THR A 153 -30.77 11.21 12.27
N THR A 154 -30.94 11.37 10.97
CA THR A 154 -30.32 10.46 10.01
C THR A 154 -28.82 10.61 10.20
N THR A 155 -28.24 9.80 11.08
CA THR A 155 -26.81 9.53 11.10
C THR A 155 -26.49 9.02 9.71
N SER A 156 -25.91 9.87 8.87
CA SER A 156 -25.37 9.43 7.60
C SER A 156 -24.35 8.36 7.94
N ALA A 157 -24.68 7.10 7.69
CA ALA A 157 -23.81 5.98 7.99
C ALA A 157 -22.49 6.23 7.26
N CYS A 158 -21.41 6.32 8.03
CA CYS A 158 -20.08 6.51 7.50
C CYS A 158 -19.73 5.28 6.65
N ASN A 159 -19.34 5.52 5.40
CA ASN A 159 -19.06 4.47 4.43
C ASN A 159 -17.59 4.07 4.61
N LEU A 160 -17.27 3.28 5.63
CA LEU A 160 -15.93 2.87 6.10
C LEU A 160 -15.03 3.98 6.66
N PHE A 161 -14.84 5.09 5.95
CA PHE A 161 -13.98 6.19 6.42
C PHE A 161 -14.72 7.51 6.55
N SER A 162 -14.36 8.25 7.59
CA SER A 162 -14.79 9.62 7.84
C SER A 162 -14.19 10.60 6.82
N ASN A 163 -14.70 11.82 6.81
CA ASN A 163 -14.08 12.90 6.04
C ASN A 163 -12.67 13.20 6.58
N GLN A 164 -11.77 13.58 5.68
CA GLN A 164 -10.40 13.94 6.06
C GLN A 164 -10.32 15.08 7.09
N ILE A 165 -9.37 14.94 8.00
CA ILE A 165 -8.81 16.00 8.82
C ILE A 165 -7.41 16.30 8.27
N THR A 166 -7.05 17.56 8.10
CA THR A 166 -5.77 17.94 7.51
C THR A 166 -4.82 18.58 8.51
N TYR A 167 -3.53 18.23 8.39
CA TYR A 167 -2.45 18.77 9.21
C TYR A 167 -1.37 19.38 8.31
N PRO A 168 -1.06 20.69 8.47
CA PRO A 168 -0.06 21.34 7.63
C PRO A 168 1.35 20.82 7.95
N VAL A 169 2.12 20.56 6.91
CA VAL A 169 3.51 20.07 6.99
C VAL A 169 4.44 20.96 6.15
N GLY A 170 5.68 20.52 5.90
CA GLY A 170 6.58 21.24 5.00
C GLY A 170 6.09 21.26 3.56
N SER A 171 6.81 21.99 2.69
CA SER A 171 6.45 22.12 1.29
C SER A 171 6.70 20.84 0.49
N ASN A 172 5.75 20.51 -0.40
CA ASN A 172 5.76 19.35 -1.28
C ASN A 172 6.03 18.02 -0.55
N PRO A 173 5.19 17.62 0.42
CA PRO A 173 5.36 16.33 1.09
C PRO A 173 5.23 15.18 0.09
N ARG A 174 6.12 14.17 0.20
CA ARG A 174 6.18 13.04 -0.74
C ARG A 174 6.00 11.68 -0.09
N SER A 175 6.46 11.53 1.14
CA SER A 175 6.44 10.27 1.88
C SER A 175 5.88 10.51 3.27
N VAL A 176 5.07 9.59 3.76
CA VAL A 176 4.62 9.55 5.16
C VAL A 176 4.98 8.20 5.78
N ALA A 177 5.39 8.23 7.04
CA ALA A 177 5.55 7.08 7.91
C ALA A 177 4.80 7.34 9.22
N VAL A 178 4.35 6.28 9.88
CA VAL A 178 3.55 6.39 11.11
C VAL A 178 4.06 5.40 12.14
N VAL A 179 4.52 5.89 13.29
CA VAL A 179 5.12 5.08 14.36
C VAL A 179 5.26 5.94 15.62
N ASP A 180 5.17 5.33 16.80
CA ASP A 180 5.47 6.01 18.07
C ASP A 180 6.98 6.30 18.16
N VAL A 181 7.36 7.59 18.18
CA VAL A 181 8.77 8.02 18.28
C VAL A 181 9.13 8.57 19.66
N ASN A 182 8.19 8.62 20.60
CA ASN A 182 8.38 9.18 21.93
C ASN A 182 8.04 8.20 23.08
N ASN A 183 7.66 6.97 22.74
CA ASN A 183 7.32 5.86 23.62
C ASN A 183 6.10 6.15 24.53
N ASP A 184 5.10 6.90 24.03
CA ASP A 184 3.83 7.16 24.72
C ASP A 184 2.67 6.22 24.30
N ASN A 185 2.95 5.23 23.44
CA ASN A 185 2.02 4.28 22.82
C ASN A 185 0.97 4.95 21.93
N LYS A 186 1.32 6.06 21.28
CA LYS A 186 0.50 6.67 20.24
C LYS A 186 1.35 6.84 18.99
N SER A 187 0.83 6.36 17.88
CA SER A 187 1.54 6.47 16.61
C SER A 187 1.64 7.92 16.16
N ASP A 188 2.86 8.42 15.96
CA ASP A 188 3.16 9.77 15.48
C ASP A 188 3.29 9.79 13.94
N ILE A 189 3.14 10.96 13.32
CA ILE A 189 3.29 11.12 11.86
C ILE A 189 4.65 11.72 11.51
N ILE A 190 5.38 11.07 10.61
CA ILE A 190 6.66 11.53 10.06
C ILE A 190 6.50 11.76 8.56
N VAL A 191 6.91 12.93 8.06
CA VAL A 191 6.69 13.31 6.65
C VAL A 191 7.97 13.83 6.01
N GLY A 192 8.35 13.27 4.86
CA GLY A 192 9.45 13.79 4.03
C GLY A 192 8.97 14.93 3.11
N ASN A 193 9.52 16.13 3.31
CA ASN A 193 9.11 17.34 2.59
C ASN A 193 10.11 17.69 1.50
N TYR A 194 9.81 17.25 0.27
CA TYR A 194 10.67 17.42 -0.89
C TYR A 194 11.08 18.87 -1.15
N GLY A 195 10.14 19.82 -0.98
CA GLY A 195 10.38 21.24 -1.26
C GLY A 195 11.10 21.98 -0.13
N SER A 196 11.01 21.47 1.11
CA SER A 196 11.60 22.11 2.30
C SER A 196 12.96 21.52 2.70
N ASN A 197 13.38 20.40 2.10
CA ASN A 197 14.61 19.68 2.46
C ASN A 197 14.66 19.30 3.95
N ASN A 198 13.52 18.93 4.51
CA ASN A 198 13.39 18.52 5.91
C ASN A 198 12.39 17.37 6.04
N VAL A 199 12.35 16.79 7.23
CA VAL A 199 11.25 15.94 7.68
C VAL A 199 10.41 16.67 8.72
N SER A 200 9.09 16.52 8.68
CA SER A 200 8.17 16.96 9.72
C SER A 200 7.86 15.79 10.65
N VAL A 201 7.84 16.03 11.95
CA VAL A 201 7.41 15.09 13.00
C VAL A 201 6.22 15.72 13.72
N LEU A 202 5.06 15.06 13.67
CA LEU A 202 3.83 15.51 14.30
C LEU A 202 3.48 14.50 15.39
N LEU A 203 3.67 14.89 16.64
CA LEU A 203 3.37 14.02 17.78
C LEU A 203 1.87 13.89 17.98
N ASN A 204 1.39 12.67 18.21
CA ASN A 204 -0.01 12.36 18.42
C ASN A 204 -0.44 12.83 19.83
N ALA A 205 -1.39 13.76 19.88
CA ALA A 205 -1.96 14.28 21.11
C ALA A 205 -2.97 13.29 21.75
N GLY A 206 -3.40 12.27 21.00
CA GLY A 206 -4.42 11.28 21.36
C GLY A 206 -5.66 11.38 20.47
N SER A 207 -6.41 10.28 20.40
CA SER A 207 -7.69 10.19 19.67
C SER A 207 -7.60 10.63 18.19
N GLY A 208 -6.48 10.34 17.51
CA GLY A 208 -6.28 10.69 16.10
C GLY A 208 -6.01 12.18 15.84
N THR A 209 -5.67 12.94 16.89
CA THR A 209 -5.29 14.37 16.77
C THR A 209 -3.79 14.57 16.93
N PHE A 210 -3.21 15.50 16.15
CA PHE A 210 -1.76 15.70 16.11
C PHE A 210 -1.35 17.13 16.46
N ASN A 211 -0.23 17.24 17.17
CA ASN A 211 0.40 18.51 17.50
C ASN A 211 1.01 19.17 16.25
N ALA A 212 1.38 20.44 16.38
CA ALA A 212 2.11 21.15 15.33
C ALA A 212 3.45 20.44 15.03
N GLN A 213 3.84 20.45 13.76
CA GLN A 213 5.08 19.84 13.30
C GLN A 213 6.33 20.40 14.01
N THR A 214 7.26 19.53 14.35
CA THR A 214 8.68 19.85 14.55
C THR A 214 9.45 19.40 13.33
N THR A 215 10.43 20.18 12.86
CA THR A 215 11.15 19.88 11.60
C THR A 215 12.62 19.59 11.82
N TYR A 216 13.15 18.62 11.08
CA TYR A 216 14.57 18.25 11.09
C TYR A 216 15.14 18.31 9.67
N SER A 217 16.22 19.06 9.49
CA SER A 217 16.87 19.18 8.18
C SER A 217 17.50 17.86 7.74
N VAL A 218 17.29 17.52 6.46
CA VAL A 218 17.87 16.31 5.83
C VAL A 218 18.68 16.70 4.58
N GLY A 219 19.01 15.74 3.71
CA GLY A 219 19.61 16.04 2.40
C GLY A 219 18.63 16.78 1.47
N SER A 220 19.09 17.15 0.28
CA SER A 220 18.26 17.90 -0.65
C SER A 220 17.24 16.99 -1.36
N LEU A 221 16.04 17.52 -1.55
CA LEU A 221 14.91 16.88 -2.23
C LEU A 221 14.59 15.48 -1.66
N PRO A 222 14.25 15.37 -0.36
CA PRO A 222 13.89 14.10 0.25
C PRO A 222 12.66 13.50 -0.43
N TYR A 223 12.73 12.22 -0.76
CA TYR A 223 11.73 11.54 -1.59
C TYR A 223 10.96 10.47 -0.83
N SER A 224 11.66 9.66 -0.04
CA SER A 224 11.13 8.55 0.75
C SER A 224 11.65 8.62 2.17
N VAL A 225 10.80 8.25 3.12
CA VAL A 225 11.14 8.15 4.55
C VAL A 225 10.79 6.75 5.02
N ALA A 226 11.72 6.11 5.72
CA ALA A 226 11.50 4.90 6.50
C ALA A 226 11.83 5.18 7.97
N VAL A 227 11.21 4.43 8.88
CA VAL A 227 11.44 4.59 10.33
C VAL A 227 11.63 3.22 10.97
N VAL A 228 12.77 3.03 11.63
CA VAL A 228 13.20 1.76 12.24
C VAL A 228 14.35 2.02 13.21
N ASP A 229 14.48 1.22 14.25
CA ASP A 229 15.65 1.27 15.13
C ASP A 229 16.87 0.68 14.40
N VAL A 230 17.87 1.51 14.05
CA VAL A 230 19.08 1.05 13.35
C VAL A 230 20.28 0.90 14.27
N ASN A 231 20.13 1.23 15.55
CA ASN A 231 21.22 1.20 16.53
C ASN A 231 20.97 0.22 17.69
N ASN A 232 19.82 -0.45 17.71
CA ASN A 232 19.34 -1.43 18.68
C ASN A 232 19.15 -0.83 20.09
N ASP A 233 18.69 0.42 20.20
CA ASP A 233 18.36 1.10 21.46
C ASP A 233 16.85 1.16 21.79
N ASN A 234 16.03 0.48 20.98
CA ASN A 234 14.57 0.43 21.00
C ASN A 234 13.89 1.78 20.77
N LYS A 235 14.52 2.67 20.00
CA LYS A 235 13.90 3.92 19.56
C LYS A 235 13.89 3.96 18.04
N PRO A 236 12.74 4.13 17.39
CA PRO A 236 12.70 4.19 15.93
C PRO A 236 13.44 5.43 15.42
N ASP A 237 14.42 5.23 14.55
CA ASP A 237 15.24 6.26 13.90
C ASP A 237 14.68 6.60 12.50
N ILE A 238 14.94 7.82 12.01
CA ILE A 238 14.45 8.26 10.69
C ILE A 238 15.53 8.05 9.61
N ILE A 239 15.17 7.36 8.54
CA ILE A 239 16.00 7.12 7.35
C ILE A 239 15.35 7.80 6.15
N VAL A 240 16.11 8.60 5.38
CA VAL A 240 15.56 9.41 4.28
C VAL A 240 16.37 9.27 3.01
N ALA A 241 15.73 8.90 1.90
CA ALA A 241 16.33 8.95 0.57
C ALA A 241 16.27 10.39 0.01
N ASN A 242 17.43 11.00 -0.25
CA ASN A 242 17.55 12.38 -0.69
C ASN A 242 17.93 12.45 -2.17
N SER A 243 16.92 12.60 -3.02
CA SER A 243 17.08 12.52 -4.48
C SER A 243 18.01 13.60 -5.04
N GLY A 244 18.07 14.78 -4.41
CA GLY A 244 18.85 15.92 -4.88
C GLY A 244 20.33 15.88 -4.48
N SER A 245 20.66 15.19 -3.38
CA SER A 245 22.04 15.07 -2.89
C SER A 245 22.67 13.72 -3.20
N ASN A 246 21.92 12.76 -3.74
CA ASN A 246 22.37 11.38 -3.98
C ASN A 246 22.89 10.71 -2.68
N THR A 247 22.17 10.95 -1.58
CA THR A 247 22.51 10.43 -0.25
C THR A 247 21.28 9.85 0.43
N THR A 248 21.51 8.96 1.40
CA THR A 248 20.55 8.63 2.44
C THR A 248 20.94 9.34 3.73
N SER A 249 19.98 9.98 4.41
CA SER A 249 20.16 10.57 5.75
C SER A 249 19.68 9.60 6.82
N VAL A 250 20.39 9.51 7.93
CA VAL A 250 20.02 8.75 9.13
C VAL A 250 19.99 9.73 10.31
N LEU A 251 18.84 9.84 10.97
CA LEU A 251 18.62 10.70 12.13
C LEU A 251 18.26 9.80 13.32
N LEU A 252 19.19 9.69 14.28
CA LEU A 252 18.97 8.87 15.46
C LEU A 252 18.00 9.53 16.44
N ASN A 253 17.10 8.75 17.01
CA ASN A 253 16.08 9.21 17.94
C ASN A 253 16.63 9.30 19.37
N ALA A 254 16.43 10.45 20.03
CA ALA A 254 16.81 10.65 21.42
C ALA A 254 15.86 9.95 22.41
N GLY A 255 14.67 9.52 21.96
CA GLY A 255 13.70 8.73 22.72
C GLY A 255 12.55 9.54 23.35
N ASN A 256 12.43 10.80 22.97
CA ASN A 256 11.38 11.71 23.42
C ASN A 256 10.70 12.43 22.24
N GLY A 257 10.72 11.80 21.05
CA GLY A 257 10.26 12.40 19.80
C GLY A 257 11.19 13.46 19.22
N THR A 258 12.41 13.61 19.77
CA THR A 258 13.45 14.48 19.18
C THR A 258 14.57 13.68 18.54
N PHE A 259 15.14 14.23 17.47
CA PHE A 259 16.15 13.54 16.66
C PHE A 259 17.48 14.29 16.65
N LEU A 260 18.57 13.53 16.63
CA LEU A 260 19.92 14.05 16.46
C LEU A 260 20.14 14.58 15.04
N GLN A 261 21.24 15.31 14.85
CA GLN A 261 21.63 15.76 13.52
C GLN A 261 21.88 14.57 12.60
N GLN A 262 21.45 14.71 11.34
CA GLN A 262 21.62 13.67 10.32
C GLN A 262 23.09 13.26 10.15
N THR A 263 23.30 11.96 9.95
CA THR A 263 24.48 11.40 9.28
C THR A 263 24.09 11.01 7.86
N THR A 264 24.96 11.25 6.88
CA THR A 264 24.65 10.99 5.46
C THR A 264 25.55 9.92 4.86
N TYR A 265 24.97 9.05 4.06
CA TYR A 265 25.67 8.00 3.32
C TYR A 265 25.43 8.19 1.82
N SER A 266 26.49 8.13 1.02
CA SER A 266 26.38 8.23 -0.44
C SER A 266 25.74 6.98 -1.03
N VAL A 267 24.78 7.19 -1.92
CA VAL A 267 24.08 6.12 -2.65
C VAL A 267 24.19 6.35 -4.17
N GLY A 268 23.38 5.66 -4.98
CA GLY A 268 23.31 5.93 -6.42
C GLY A 268 22.63 7.27 -6.73
N SER A 269 22.50 7.59 -8.03
CA SER A 269 21.90 8.86 -8.47
C SER A 269 20.37 8.84 -8.38
N LEU A 270 19.79 9.97 -7.96
CA LEU A 270 18.34 10.15 -7.77
C LEU A 270 17.69 9.03 -6.92
N PRO A 271 18.12 8.83 -5.66
CA PRO A 271 17.49 7.86 -4.77
C PRO A 271 16.03 8.26 -4.50
N TYR A 272 15.08 7.39 -4.88
CA TYR A 272 13.64 7.66 -4.80
C TYR A 272 12.93 6.88 -3.68
N SER A 273 13.39 5.67 -3.37
CA SER A 273 12.77 4.84 -2.32
C SER A 273 13.84 4.27 -1.42
N VAL A 274 13.51 4.15 -0.13
CA VAL A 274 14.34 3.49 0.87
C VAL A 274 13.51 2.46 1.63
N ALA A 275 14.06 1.26 1.75
CA ALA A 275 13.58 0.20 2.64
C ALA A 275 14.70 -0.14 3.64
N VAL A 276 14.32 -0.64 4.81
CA VAL A 276 15.28 -0.99 5.86
C VAL A 276 14.92 -2.34 6.46
N VAL A 277 15.81 -3.31 6.33
CA VAL A 277 15.63 -4.68 6.84
C VAL A 277 17.00 -5.35 6.97
N ASP A 278 17.14 -6.29 7.90
CA ASP A 278 18.34 -7.13 7.98
C ASP A 278 18.37 -8.10 6.78
N VAL A 279 19.35 -7.94 5.88
CA VAL A 279 19.50 -8.80 4.70
C VAL A 279 20.64 -9.80 4.83
N ASN A 280 21.36 -9.79 5.94
CA ASN A 280 22.53 -10.67 6.16
C ASN A 280 22.41 -11.54 7.43
N ASN A 281 21.27 -11.46 8.12
CA ASN A 281 20.92 -12.20 9.33
C ASN A 281 21.84 -11.92 10.53
N ASP A 282 22.35 -10.68 10.65
CA ASP A 282 23.17 -10.25 11.80
C ASP A 282 22.39 -9.49 12.89
N ASN A 283 21.07 -9.39 12.75
CA ASN A 283 20.13 -8.64 13.58
C ASN A 283 20.40 -7.13 13.63
N LYS A 284 20.89 -6.57 12.53
CA LYS A 284 21.02 -5.13 12.36
C LYS A 284 20.32 -4.73 11.06
N PRO A 285 19.30 -3.85 11.12
CA PRO A 285 18.61 -3.45 9.90
C PRO A 285 19.56 -2.73 8.94
N ASP A 286 19.63 -3.22 7.70
CA ASP A 286 20.43 -2.68 6.60
C ASP A 286 19.60 -1.73 5.73
N ILE A 287 20.25 -0.79 5.03
CA ILE A 287 19.55 0.19 4.17
C ILE A 287 19.59 -0.27 2.70
N ILE A 288 18.41 -0.33 2.07
CA ILE A 288 18.24 -0.66 0.65
C ILE A 288 17.60 0.54 -0.06
N VAL A 289 18.18 1.00 -1.17
CA VAL A 289 17.77 2.23 -1.85
C VAL A 289 17.60 2.03 -3.36
N ALA A 290 16.43 2.38 -3.90
CA ALA A 290 16.20 2.43 -5.36
C ALA A 290 16.73 3.74 -5.95
N ASN A 291 17.71 3.65 -6.86
CA ASN A 291 18.38 4.81 -7.45
C ASN A 291 17.89 5.03 -8.90
N SER A 292 16.87 5.88 -9.05
CA SER A 292 16.20 6.10 -10.33
C SER A 292 17.15 6.55 -11.44
N GLY A 293 18.16 7.36 -11.12
CA GLY A 293 19.08 7.94 -12.09
C GLY A 293 20.21 6.99 -12.49
N SER A 294 20.53 5.99 -11.66
CA SER A 294 21.59 5.03 -11.92
C SER A 294 21.09 3.68 -12.45
N ASN A 295 19.77 3.43 -12.44
CA ASN A 295 19.18 2.13 -12.75
C ASN A 295 19.75 1.00 -11.87
N THR A 296 19.96 1.31 -10.59
CA THR A 296 20.51 0.38 -9.59
C THR A 296 19.74 0.43 -8.30
N THR A 297 19.84 -0.63 -7.52
CA THR A 297 19.56 -0.61 -6.08
C THR A 297 20.88 -0.60 -5.31
N SER A 298 20.98 0.24 -4.28
CA SER A 298 22.11 0.26 -3.34
C SER A 298 21.75 -0.53 -2.08
N VAL A 299 22.68 -1.33 -1.57
CA VAL A 299 22.59 -2.04 -0.30
C VAL A 299 23.73 -1.56 0.59
N LEU A 300 23.39 -1.00 1.75
CA LEU A 300 24.33 -0.49 2.74
C LEU A 300 24.16 -1.32 4.01
N LEU A 301 25.13 -2.20 4.27
CA LEU A 301 25.09 -3.06 5.45
C LEU A 301 25.38 -2.25 6.72
N ASN A 302 24.64 -2.53 7.79
CA ASN A 302 24.77 -1.88 9.07
C ASN A 302 25.96 -2.47 9.85
N ALA A 303 26.98 -1.66 10.10
CA ALA A 303 28.14 -2.03 10.89
C ALA A 303 27.83 -2.07 12.41
N GLY A 304 26.66 -1.57 12.82
CA GLY A 304 26.19 -1.44 14.19
C GLY A 304 26.17 0.01 14.67
N SER A 305 25.42 0.25 15.76
CA SER A 305 25.25 1.58 16.38
C SER A 305 24.75 2.66 15.40
N GLY A 306 23.93 2.27 14.41
CA GLY A 306 23.41 3.19 13.39
C GLY A 306 24.45 3.66 12.37
N THR A 307 25.58 2.95 12.23
CA THR A 307 26.61 3.26 11.22
C THR A 307 26.60 2.25 10.08
N PHE A 308 26.75 2.72 8.84
CA PHE A 308 26.61 1.89 7.64
C PHE A 308 27.91 1.81 6.84
N LEU A 309 28.16 0.64 6.25
CA LEU A 309 29.24 0.40 5.31
C LEU A 309 28.97 1.10 3.96
N HIS A 310 30.00 1.15 3.11
CA HIS A 310 29.85 1.62 1.74
C HIS A 310 28.83 0.77 0.97
N GLN A 311 28.08 1.42 0.10
CA GLN A 311 27.08 0.76 -0.73
C GLN A 311 27.69 -0.34 -1.62
N THR A 312 26.96 -1.45 -1.72
CA THR A 312 27.06 -2.41 -2.83
C THR A 312 25.89 -2.15 -3.78
N THR A 313 26.12 -2.16 -5.09
CA THR A 313 25.09 -1.81 -6.08
C THR A 313 24.70 -3.00 -6.94
N TYR A 314 23.41 -3.17 -7.16
CA TYR A 314 22.83 -4.19 -8.03
C TYR A 314 22.07 -3.52 -9.18
N SER A 315 22.30 -3.95 -10.42
CA SER A 315 21.56 -3.43 -11.58
C SER A 315 20.12 -3.95 -11.58
N VAL A 316 19.17 -3.05 -11.82
CA VAL A 316 17.74 -3.36 -11.91
C VAL A 316 17.17 -2.88 -13.25
N GLY A 317 15.85 -2.78 -13.39
CA GLY A 317 15.23 -2.18 -14.57
C GLY A 317 15.48 -0.67 -14.69
N SER A 318 14.89 -0.05 -15.71
CA SER A 318 15.09 1.38 -15.97
C SER A 318 14.20 2.25 -15.07
N THR A 319 14.78 3.34 -14.54
CA THR A 319 14.18 4.26 -13.56
C THR A 319 13.47 3.55 -12.39
N PRO A 320 14.21 2.81 -11.56
CA PRO A 320 13.66 2.18 -10.36
C PRO A 320 13.10 3.24 -9.42
N TYR A 321 11.86 3.05 -8.97
CA TYR A 321 11.08 4.06 -8.27
C TYR A 321 10.75 3.68 -6.83
N ALA A 322 10.32 2.43 -6.62
CA ALA A 322 9.97 1.88 -5.32
C ALA A 322 10.77 0.60 -5.07
N VAL A 323 11.15 0.36 -3.82
CA VAL A 323 11.80 -0.87 -3.37
C VAL A 323 11.09 -1.40 -2.12
N GLU A 324 10.83 -2.70 -2.11
CA GLU A 324 10.38 -3.47 -0.96
C GLU A 324 11.33 -4.65 -0.74
N VAL A 325 11.40 -5.16 0.49
CA VAL A 325 12.31 -6.26 0.82
C VAL A 325 11.60 -7.28 1.69
N VAL A 326 11.47 -8.51 1.21
CA VAL A 326 10.74 -9.61 1.86
C VAL A 326 11.11 -10.93 1.22
N ASP A 327 11.09 -12.02 2.00
CA ASP A 327 11.30 -13.37 1.49
C ASP A 327 10.11 -13.78 0.62
N VAL A 328 10.34 -13.96 -0.69
CA VAL A 328 9.28 -14.37 -1.63
C VAL A 328 9.41 -15.82 -2.09
N ASN A 329 10.44 -16.54 -1.65
CA ASN A 329 10.71 -17.91 -2.06
C ASN A 329 10.71 -18.92 -0.89
N ASN A 330 10.41 -18.44 0.32
CA ASN A 330 10.34 -19.18 1.58
C ASN A 330 11.67 -19.81 2.02
N ASP A 331 12.80 -19.14 1.73
CA ASP A 331 14.13 -19.58 2.17
C ASP A 331 14.64 -18.86 3.45
N ASN A 332 13.81 -18.00 4.05
CA ASN A 332 14.08 -17.13 5.19
C ASN A 332 15.16 -16.07 4.95
N GLN A 333 15.41 -15.69 3.70
CA GLN A 333 16.32 -14.59 3.36
C GLN A 333 15.51 -13.51 2.63
N PRO A 334 15.41 -12.29 3.16
CA PRO A 334 14.62 -11.24 2.51
C PRO A 334 15.18 -10.88 1.13
N ASP A 335 14.33 -10.98 0.10
CA ASP A 335 14.64 -10.68 -1.30
C ASP A 335 14.31 -9.23 -1.64
N ILE A 336 14.98 -8.65 -2.64
CA ILE A 336 14.71 -7.27 -3.09
C ILE A 336 13.69 -7.27 -4.24
N ILE A 337 12.62 -6.48 -4.10
CA ILE A 337 11.59 -6.27 -5.13
C ILE A 337 11.57 -4.78 -5.52
N VAL A 338 11.65 -4.49 -6.82
CA VAL A 338 11.78 -3.11 -7.32
C VAL A 338 10.79 -2.83 -8.44
N ALA A 339 9.94 -1.80 -8.30
CA ALA A 339 9.19 -1.26 -9.44
C ALA A 339 10.09 -0.37 -10.30
N ASN A 340 10.15 -0.68 -11.59
CA ASN A 340 10.97 0.03 -12.57
C ASN A 340 10.05 0.80 -13.51
N GLU A 341 9.91 2.09 -13.25
CA GLU A 341 8.97 2.96 -13.94
C GLU A 341 9.23 2.99 -15.45
N GLY A 342 10.49 3.08 -15.86
CA GLY A 342 10.90 3.31 -17.24
C GLY A 342 10.91 2.06 -18.09
N SER A 343 11.04 0.88 -17.48
CA SER A 343 10.98 -0.40 -18.19
C SER A 343 9.61 -1.09 -18.12
N ASN A 344 8.65 -0.57 -17.35
CA ASN A 344 7.34 -1.20 -17.10
C ASN A 344 7.49 -2.63 -16.54
N THR A 345 8.42 -2.81 -15.61
CA THR A 345 8.72 -4.12 -15.00
C THR A 345 8.83 -4.02 -13.49
N VAL A 346 8.58 -5.12 -12.80
CA VAL A 346 9.08 -5.37 -11.45
C VAL A 346 10.30 -6.27 -11.53
N SER A 347 11.38 -5.91 -10.83
CA SER A 347 12.59 -6.74 -10.68
C SER A 347 12.54 -7.46 -9.33
N VAL A 348 12.93 -8.74 -9.31
CA VAL A 348 13.10 -9.55 -8.10
C VAL A 348 14.54 -10.04 -8.06
N LEU A 349 15.26 -9.74 -6.98
CA LEU A 349 16.64 -10.16 -6.78
C LEU A 349 16.69 -11.04 -5.53
N PHE A 350 16.99 -12.33 -5.72
CA PHE A 350 17.03 -13.28 -4.61
C PHE A 350 18.27 -13.08 -3.75
N ASN A 351 18.09 -13.09 -2.44
CA ASN A 351 19.17 -13.01 -1.47
C ASN A 351 19.86 -14.38 -1.29
N VAL A 352 21.18 -14.39 -1.10
CA VAL A 352 21.95 -15.61 -0.80
C VAL A 352 22.41 -15.69 0.66
N GLY A 353 21.88 -14.81 1.52
CA GLY A 353 21.91 -14.95 2.98
C GLY A 353 23.02 -14.23 3.71
N ASN A 354 23.88 -13.55 2.96
CA ASN A 354 25.00 -12.77 3.48
C ASN A 354 24.93 -11.29 3.07
N GLY A 355 23.74 -10.81 2.72
CA GLY A 355 23.52 -9.47 2.18
C GLY A 355 23.96 -9.29 0.73
N THR A 356 24.21 -10.40 0.01
CA THR A 356 24.44 -10.37 -1.44
C THR A 356 23.27 -10.98 -2.21
N PHE A 357 23.06 -10.49 -3.43
CA PHE A 357 21.88 -10.80 -4.23
C PHE A 357 22.25 -11.36 -5.61
N LEU A 358 21.43 -12.28 -6.10
CA LEU A 358 21.51 -12.81 -7.45
C LEU A 358 21.08 -11.75 -8.49
N HIS A 359 21.34 -12.05 -9.76
CA HIS A 359 20.84 -11.23 -10.86
C HIS A 359 19.31 -11.15 -10.85
N GLN A 360 18.78 -9.99 -11.24
CA GLN A 360 17.35 -9.76 -11.31
C GLN A 360 16.62 -10.73 -12.24
N THR A 361 15.43 -11.17 -11.80
CA THR A 361 14.38 -11.69 -12.67
C THR A 361 13.33 -10.60 -12.84
N THR A 362 12.84 -10.37 -14.06
CA THR A 362 11.89 -9.27 -14.34
C THR A 362 10.52 -9.80 -14.74
N TYR A 363 9.48 -9.17 -14.21
CA TYR A 363 8.08 -9.42 -14.54
C TYR A 363 7.47 -8.18 -15.18
N SER A 364 6.84 -8.34 -16.35
CA SER A 364 6.15 -7.24 -17.02
C SER A 364 4.89 -6.85 -16.26
N VAL A 365 4.68 -5.55 -16.09
CA VAL A 365 3.50 -4.97 -15.44
C VAL A 365 2.93 -3.84 -16.30
N GLY A 366 1.91 -3.13 -15.78
CA GLY A 366 1.35 -1.96 -16.42
C GLY A 366 2.35 -0.81 -16.60
N THR A 367 1.88 0.27 -17.21
CA THR A 367 2.71 1.41 -17.63
C THR A 367 3.10 2.29 -16.45
N ASN A 368 4.37 2.68 -16.38
CA ASN A 368 5.00 3.49 -15.34
C ASN A 368 4.66 2.97 -13.91
N PRO A 369 5.10 1.76 -13.53
CA PRO A 369 4.91 1.28 -12.16
C PRO A 369 5.76 2.12 -11.21
N ILE A 370 5.15 2.67 -10.15
CA ILE A 370 5.85 3.58 -9.23
C ILE A 370 5.72 3.21 -7.74
N SER A 371 4.92 2.21 -7.41
CA SER A 371 4.84 1.68 -6.04
C SER A 371 4.54 0.20 -6.11
N VAL A 372 5.13 -0.54 -5.17
CA VAL A 372 4.85 -1.95 -4.93
C VAL A 372 4.46 -2.10 -3.46
N ALA A 373 3.62 -3.09 -3.17
CA ALA A 373 3.33 -3.56 -1.83
C ALA A 373 3.29 -5.09 -1.88
N ILE A 374 3.63 -5.73 -0.75
CA ILE A 374 3.73 -7.18 -0.68
C ILE A 374 2.81 -7.70 0.42
N ALA A 375 1.95 -8.66 0.06
CA ALA A 375 1.02 -9.32 0.98
C ALA A 375 0.47 -10.60 0.36
N ASP A 376 0.06 -11.57 1.17
CA ASP A 376 -0.76 -12.68 0.69
C ASP A 376 -2.19 -12.18 0.44
N VAL A 377 -2.57 -12.02 -0.83
CA VAL A 377 -3.90 -11.52 -1.20
C VAL A 377 -4.87 -12.63 -1.58
N ASN A 378 -4.41 -13.89 -1.58
CA ASN A 378 -5.19 -15.03 -2.03
C ASN A 378 -5.40 -16.10 -0.95
N GLY A 379 -4.75 -15.95 0.20
CA GLY A 379 -4.89 -16.79 1.39
C GLY A 379 -4.06 -18.08 1.35
N ASP A 380 -3.03 -18.16 0.50
CA ASP A 380 -2.18 -19.35 0.37
C ASP A 380 -0.85 -19.28 1.17
N ASN A 381 -0.71 -18.25 2.01
CA ASN A 381 0.44 -17.94 2.85
C ASN A 381 1.72 -17.67 2.05
N LYS A 382 1.60 -17.16 0.83
CA LYS A 382 2.74 -16.71 0.04
C LYS A 382 2.61 -15.23 -0.26
N PRO A 383 3.68 -14.45 -0.09
CA PRO A 383 3.63 -13.03 -0.41
C PRO A 383 3.47 -12.81 -1.91
N ASP A 384 2.38 -12.15 -2.29
CA ASP A 384 2.07 -11.71 -3.65
C ASP A 384 2.54 -10.26 -3.87
N ILE A 385 2.76 -9.88 -5.13
CA ILE A 385 3.14 -8.50 -5.48
C ILE A 385 1.91 -7.71 -5.94
N VAL A 386 1.67 -6.56 -5.31
CA VAL A 386 0.69 -5.57 -5.75
C VAL A 386 1.42 -4.31 -6.24
N VAL A 387 1.02 -3.78 -7.40
CA VAL A 387 1.73 -2.68 -8.09
C VAL A 387 0.78 -1.55 -8.47
N ALA A 388 1.15 -0.31 -8.16
CA ALA A 388 0.49 0.88 -8.69
C ALA A 388 1.08 1.28 -10.05
N ASN A 389 0.33 1.09 -11.13
CA ASN A 389 0.73 1.45 -12.49
C ASN A 389 0.24 2.86 -12.82
N PHE A 390 1.11 3.86 -12.59
CA PHE A 390 0.77 5.29 -12.72
C PHE A 390 0.23 5.64 -14.10
N GLY A 391 0.88 5.16 -15.16
CA GLY A 391 0.55 5.48 -16.54
C GLY A 391 -0.72 4.78 -17.04
N SER A 392 -1.05 3.62 -16.48
CA SER A 392 -2.24 2.85 -16.88
C SER A 392 -3.50 3.19 -16.09
N ASN A 393 -3.41 3.95 -14.99
CA ASN A 393 -4.51 4.18 -14.04
C ASN A 393 -5.08 2.88 -13.47
N THR A 394 -4.20 1.92 -13.16
CA THR A 394 -4.56 0.61 -12.61
C THR A 394 -3.69 0.28 -11.41
N THR A 395 -4.23 -0.49 -10.46
CA THR A 395 -3.41 -1.35 -9.62
C THR A 395 -3.37 -2.74 -10.24
N GLY A 396 -2.30 -3.51 -10.06
CA GLY A 396 -2.26 -4.88 -10.54
C GLY A 396 -1.57 -5.84 -9.59
N VAL A 397 -1.93 -7.10 -9.69
CA VAL A 397 -1.59 -8.17 -8.75
C VAL A 397 -0.88 -9.29 -9.50
N LEU A 398 0.25 -9.74 -8.99
CA LEU A 398 0.99 -10.90 -9.47
C LEU A 398 1.04 -11.91 -8.34
N LEU A 399 0.40 -13.07 -8.52
CA LEU A 399 0.34 -14.11 -7.50
C LEU A 399 1.62 -14.93 -7.50
N ASN A 400 2.10 -15.29 -6.31
CA ASN A 400 3.33 -16.02 -6.11
C ASN A 400 3.07 -17.53 -6.08
N ALA A 401 3.84 -18.31 -6.85
CA ALA A 401 3.77 -19.76 -6.81
C ALA A 401 4.37 -20.35 -5.51
N GLY A 402 5.19 -19.57 -4.78
CA GLY A 402 5.79 -19.90 -3.49
C GLY A 402 7.29 -20.16 -3.54
N ASN A 403 7.89 -20.01 -4.71
CA ASN A 403 9.31 -20.14 -4.98
C ASN A 403 9.89 -18.86 -5.62
N GLY A 404 9.19 -17.72 -5.44
CA GLY A 404 9.56 -16.44 -6.06
C GLY A 404 9.26 -16.35 -7.56
N THR A 405 8.49 -17.30 -8.13
CA THR A 405 7.94 -17.17 -9.48
C THR A 405 6.52 -16.62 -9.43
N PHE A 406 6.23 -15.63 -10.27
CA PHE A 406 4.96 -14.90 -10.22
C PHE A 406 4.13 -15.08 -11.49
N THR A 407 2.81 -15.04 -11.35
CA THR A 407 1.88 -15.06 -12.48
C THR A 407 1.97 -13.80 -13.33
N ASN A 408 1.35 -13.83 -14.51
CA ASN A 408 1.02 -12.59 -15.23
C ASN A 408 0.12 -11.70 -14.37
N GLN A 409 0.26 -10.39 -14.54
CA GLN A 409 -0.47 -9.39 -13.77
C GLN A 409 -1.98 -9.42 -14.09
N ALA A 410 -2.81 -9.56 -13.06
CA ALA A 410 -4.22 -9.20 -13.09
C ALA A 410 -4.35 -7.70 -12.78
N THR A 411 -5.19 -6.95 -13.50
CA THR A 411 -5.29 -5.49 -13.35
C THR A 411 -6.69 -5.05 -12.93
N TYR A 412 -6.74 -4.02 -12.09
CA TYR A 412 -7.96 -3.42 -11.56
C TYR A 412 -7.89 -1.90 -11.75
N SER A 413 -8.96 -1.32 -12.31
CA SER A 413 -9.03 0.12 -12.52
C SER A 413 -9.16 0.86 -11.19
N VAL A 414 -8.35 1.91 -11.03
CA VAL A 414 -8.36 2.80 -9.86
C VAL A 414 -8.57 4.24 -10.31
N GLY A 415 -8.35 5.22 -9.44
CA GLY A 415 -8.37 6.64 -9.82
C GLY A 415 -7.21 7.01 -10.77
N SER A 416 -7.15 8.28 -11.15
CA SER A 416 -6.14 8.74 -12.10
C SER A 416 -4.76 8.89 -11.44
N ALA A 417 -3.72 8.42 -12.14
CA ALA A 417 -2.33 8.54 -11.75
C ALA A 417 -2.06 7.98 -10.33
N PRO A 418 -2.28 6.66 -10.12
CA PRO A 418 -2.05 6.01 -8.84
C PRO A 418 -0.57 6.09 -8.43
N ARG A 419 -0.30 6.43 -7.17
CA ARG A 419 1.06 6.74 -6.68
C ARG A 419 1.61 5.81 -5.63
N SER A 420 0.79 5.40 -4.69
CA SER A 420 1.20 4.54 -3.59
C SER A 420 0.08 3.55 -3.30
N VAL A 421 0.46 2.30 -3.10
CA VAL A 421 -0.43 1.20 -2.74
C VAL A 421 -0.07 0.66 -1.37
N ALA A 422 -1.10 0.36 -0.58
CA ALA A 422 -1.02 -0.38 0.68
C ALA A 422 -1.96 -1.59 0.60
N VAL A 423 -1.62 -2.65 1.33
CA VAL A 423 -2.42 -3.88 1.37
C VAL A 423 -2.63 -4.29 2.82
N ILE A 424 -3.87 -4.26 3.27
CA ILE A 424 -4.24 -4.58 4.66
C ILE A 424 -5.73 -4.90 4.75
N ASP A 425 -6.11 -5.76 5.69
CA ASP A 425 -7.51 -6.01 6.01
C ASP A 425 -8.11 -4.77 6.67
N VAL A 426 -8.84 -3.98 5.88
CA VAL A 426 -9.36 -2.69 6.32
C VAL A 426 -10.78 -2.82 6.87
N ASN A 427 -11.51 -3.88 6.49
CA ASN A 427 -12.88 -4.13 6.91
C ASN A 427 -13.02 -5.22 8.00
N LYS A 428 -11.90 -5.80 8.44
CA LYS A 428 -11.79 -6.87 9.44
C LYS A 428 -12.43 -8.20 9.03
N ASP A 429 -12.37 -8.55 7.74
CA ASP A 429 -12.89 -9.82 7.22
C ASP A 429 -11.83 -10.91 7.00
N ILE A 430 -10.58 -10.65 7.44
CA ILE A 430 -9.40 -11.52 7.34
C ILE A 430 -8.90 -11.67 5.89
N LYS A 431 -9.24 -10.72 5.00
CA LYS A 431 -8.74 -10.69 3.63
C LYS A 431 -8.07 -9.34 3.37
N PRO A 432 -6.76 -9.31 3.09
CA PRO A 432 -6.09 -8.05 2.83
C PRO A 432 -6.67 -7.34 1.62
N ASP A 433 -7.14 -6.11 1.82
CA ASP A 433 -7.72 -5.23 0.82
C ASP A 433 -6.65 -4.35 0.18
N ILE A 434 -6.91 -3.82 -1.02
CA ILE A 434 -5.98 -2.90 -1.71
C ILE A 434 -6.43 -1.46 -1.52
N ILE A 435 -5.54 -0.60 -1.02
CA ILE A 435 -5.76 0.83 -0.85
C ILE A 435 -4.74 1.60 -1.70
N VAL A 436 -5.21 2.52 -2.54
CA VAL A 436 -4.37 3.23 -3.53
C VAL A 436 -4.61 4.72 -3.49
N THR A 437 -3.55 5.53 -3.38
CA THR A 437 -3.63 6.98 -3.58
C THR A 437 -3.56 7.33 -5.05
N ASN A 438 -4.42 8.25 -5.51
CA ASN A 438 -4.56 8.64 -6.91
C ASN A 438 -4.28 10.13 -7.06
N SER A 439 -3.07 10.45 -7.51
CA SER A 439 -2.59 11.84 -7.54
C SER A 439 -3.33 12.72 -8.54
N GLY A 440 -3.81 12.14 -9.64
CA GLY A 440 -4.54 12.85 -10.69
C GLY A 440 -5.98 13.16 -10.31
N SER A 441 -6.62 12.32 -9.50
CA SER A 441 -8.01 12.52 -9.04
C SER A 441 -8.12 13.10 -7.63
N SER A 442 -7.02 13.23 -6.88
CA SER A 442 -7.04 13.65 -5.46
C SER A 442 -7.95 12.77 -4.59
N THR A 443 -7.86 11.45 -4.80
CA THR A 443 -8.65 10.44 -4.11
C THR A 443 -7.80 9.28 -3.61
N VAL A 444 -8.30 8.57 -2.60
CA VAL A 444 -7.89 7.21 -2.26
C VAL A 444 -8.94 6.23 -2.79
N SER A 445 -8.50 5.16 -3.43
CA SER A 445 -9.33 4.03 -3.86
C SER A 445 -9.17 2.88 -2.88
N VAL A 446 -10.26 2.30 -2.41
CA VAL A 446 -10.30 1.07 -1.59
C VAL A 446 -10.97 -0.02 -2.40
N LEU A 447 -10.27 -1.13 -2.62
CA LEU A 447 -10.73 -2.29 -3.36
C LEU A 447 -10.80 -3.45 -2.38
N LEU A 448 -12.01 -3.87 -2.04
CA LEU A 448 -12.21 -4.96 -1.09
C LEU A 448 -11.92 -6.31 -1.73
N ASN A 449 -11.24 -7.19 -1.00
CA ASN A 449 -10.81 -8.50 -1.47
C ASN A 449 -11.94 -9.53 -1.34
N ALA A 450 -12.19 -10.30 -2.40
CA ALA A 450 -13.15 -11.40 -2.37
C ALA A 450 -12.61 -12.63 -1.60
N GLY A 451 -11.29 -12.72 -1.41
CA GLY A 451 -10.59 -13.77 -0.65
C GLY A 451 -9.93 -14.85 -1.50
N ASN A 452 -9.75 -14.59 -2.79
CA ASN A 452 -9.14 -15.52 -3.74
C ASN A 452 -8.19 -14.78 -4.71
N GLY A 453 -7.64 -13.64 -4.30
CA GLY A 453 -6.83 -12.76 -5.15
C GLY A 453 -7.64 -11.92 -6.15
N THR A 454 -8.98 -11.93 -6.06
CA THR A 454 -9.86 -11.04 -6.84
C THR A 454 -10.45 -9.93 -6.00
N PHE A 455 -10.63 -8.76 -6.61
CA PHE A 455 -11.03 -7.54 -5.91
C PHE A 455 -12.31 -6.95 -6.48
N LEU A 456 -13.14 -6.40 -5.59
CA LEU A 456 -14.34 -5.65 -5.94
C LEU A 456 -13.99 -4.30 -6.59
N SER A 457 -15.01 -3.66 -7.17
CA SER A 457 -14.86 -2.31 -7.71
C SER A 457 -14.48 -1.32 -6.61
N GLN A 458 -13.62 -0.36 -6.96
CA GLN A 458 -13.15 0.66 -6.02
C GLN A 458 -14.29 1.46 -5.37
N THR A 459 -14.15 1.72 -4.08
CA THR A 459 -14.81 2.84 -3.39
C THR A 459 -13.80 3.97 -3.23
N THR A 460 -14.20 5.22 -3.44
CA THR A 460 -13.27 6.37 -3.42
C THR A 460 -13.54 7.33 -2.28
N TYR A 461 -12.46 7.85 -1.70
CA TYR A 461 -12.45 8.84 -0.64
C TYR A 461 -11.65 10.06 -1.08
N SER A 462 -12.18 11.26 -0.86
CA SER A 462 -11.46 12.50 -1.18
C SER A 462 -10.39 12.78 -0.14
N VAL A 463 -9.20 13.14 -0.62
CA VAL A 463 -8.05 13.56 0.20
C VAL A 463 -7.53 14.92 -0.27
N GLY A 464 -6.40 15.39 0.27
CA GLY A 464 -5.76 16.62 -0.19
C GLY A 464 -5.26 16.52 -1.64
N SER A 465 -4.72 17.62 -2.15
CA SER A 465 -4.37 17.71 -3.56
C SER A 465 -3.04 17.00 -3.87
N TYR A 466 -3.04 16.18 -4.92
CA TYR A 466 -1.87 15.40 -5.38
C TYR A 466 -1.32 14.47 -4.27
N PRO A 467 -2.11 13.49 -3.79
CA PRO A 467 -1.65 12.51 -2.80
C PRO A 467 -0.50 11.66 -3.36
N CYS A 468 0.57 11.48 -2.58
CA CYS A 468 1.81 10.82 -3.01
C CYS A 468 2.11 9.51 -2.28
N SER A 469 1.77 9.41 -1.01
CA SER A 469 2.13 8.30 -0.12
C SER A 469 0.99 8.06 0.85
N ILE A 470 0.73 6.78 1.15
CA ILE A 470 -0.30 6.34 2.09
C ILE A 470 0.28 5.38 3.12
N VAL A 471 -0.18 5.51 4.35
CA VAL A 471 -0.02 4.51 5.42
C VAL A 471 -1.41 4.20 5.97
N VAL A 472 -1.66 2.93 6.28
CA VAL A 472 -2.93 2.46 6.82
C VAL A 472 -2.64 1.79 8.17
N ILE A 473 -3.06 2.42 9.26
CA ILE A 473 -2.73 2.03 10.64
C ILE A 473 -3.75 2.64 11.60
N ASP A 474 -3.99 2.02 12.74
CA ASP A 474 -4.77 2.64 13.81
C ASP A 474 -3.97 3.80 14.43
N VAL A 475 -4.44 5.04 14.23
CA VAL A 475 -3.80 6.24 14.80
C VAL A 475 -4.55 6.79 16.01
N ASN A 476 -5.71 6.22 16.33
CA ASN A 476 -6.58 6.72 17.38
C ASN A 476 -6.77 5.71 18.54
N ASN A 477 -6.20 4.51 18.40
CA ASN A 477 -6.23 3.37 19.31
C ASN A 477 -7.66 2.81 19.53
N ASP A 478 -8.48 2.73 18.48
CA ASP A 478 -9.82 2.09 18.50
C ASP A 478 -9.85 0.69 17.86
N ASP A 479 -8.68 0.10 17.64
CA ASP A 479 -8.41 -1.15 16.95
C ASP A 479 -8.80 -1.14 15.47
N LYS A 480 -9.13 0.01 14.86
CA LYS A 480 -9.48 0.10 13.44
C LYS A 480 -8.39 0.82 12.66
N HIS A 481 -8.04 0.28 11.49
CA HIS A 481 -7.05 0.92 10.64
C HIS A 481 -7.60 2.20 10.01
N ASP A 482 -6.94 3.32 10.28
CA ASP A 482 -7.18 4.64 9.70
C ASP A 482 -6.29 4.87 8.47
N ILE A 483 -6.61 5.87 7.65
CA ILE A 483 -5.80 6.24 6.48
C ILE A 483 -5.05 7.55 6.75
N VAL A 484 -3.73 7.54 6.53
CA VAL A 484 -2.86 8.72 6.59
C VAL A 484 -2.21 8.95 5.22
N VAL A 485 -2.35 10.14 4.65
CA VAL A 485 -1.91 10.45 3.27
C VAL A 485 -1.14 11.75 3.20
N ALA A 486 0.06 11.73 2.61
CA ALA A 486 0.82 12.93 2.29
C ALA A 486 0.36 13.57 0.96
N ASN A 487 -0.04 14.84 0.99
CA ASN A 487 -0.58 15.55 -0.18
C ASN A 487 0.38 16.64 -0.66
N ARG A 488 1.02 16.39 -1.80
CA ARG A 488 2.12 17.22 -2.29
C ARG A 488 1.72 18.64 -2.64
N ALA A 489 0.52 18.84 -3.20
CA ALA A 489 0.14 20.16 -3.71
C ALA A 489 -0.54 21.02 -2.63
N SER A 490 -1.20 20.42 -1.65
CA SER A 490 -1.79 21.14 -0.51
C SER A 490 -0.82 21.38 0.65
N ASN A 491 0.37 20.75 0.65
CA ASN A 491 1.37 20.85 1.73
C ASN A 491 0.81 20.41 3.09
N ASP A 492 0.00 19.36 3.09
CA ASP A 492 -0.63 18.79 4.28
C ASP A 492 -0.59 17.27 4.25
N VAL A 493 -0.98 16.68 5.39
CA VAL A 493 -1.34 15.28 5.53
C VAL A 493 -2.85 15.19 5.77
N SER A 494 -3.53 14.31 5.06
CA SER A 494 -4.92 13.93 5.34
C SER A 494 -4.94 12.73 6.29
N VAL A 495 -5.77 12.78 7.32
CA VAL A 495 -6.10 11.66 8.21
C VAL A 495 -7.59 11.38 8.07
N LEU A 496 -7.95 10.15 7.69
CA LEU A 496 -9.33 9.68 7.59
C LEU A 496 -9.51 8.57 8.61
N LEU A 497 -10.33 8.82 9.64
CA LEU A 497 -10.60 7.84 10.68
C LEU A 497 -11.63 6.81 10.22
N HIS A 498 -11.45 5.56 10.59
CA HIS A 498 -12.36 4.47 10.30
C HIS A 498 -13.59 4.55 11.21
N CYS A 499 -14.78 4.53 10.59
CA CYS A 499 -16.06 4.39 11.26
C CYS A 499 -16.56 2.94 11.16
#